data_AF-A0A353IMG5-F1
#
_entry.id   AF-A0A353IMG5-F1
#
_cell.length_a   1.000
_cell.length_b   1.000
_cell.length_c   1.000
_cell.angle_alpha   90.00
_cell.angle_beta   90.00
_cell.angle_gamma   90.00
#
_symmetry.space_group_name_H-M   'P 1'
#
loop_
_entity.id
_entity.type
_entity.pdbx_description
1 polymer ?
#
loop_
_entity_poly.entity_id
_entity_poly.type
_entity_poly.pdbx_seq_one_letter_code
_entity_poly.pdbx_strand_id
1 'polypeptide(L)'
;EACRKHIGPKDTVSDDGMFSWTEVECLGACVNAPMAQINKYYYEDLTPESFGSIIERLRKGEDVPPGPQDGRQGCAPKSGPNTLTDSAIYGADKSGPESGYAGTSDPKSKMPGPY
;
A
#
# COMPACT_ATOMS: atom_id res chain seq x y z
N GLU A 1 -17.66 -3.40 -3.49
CA GLU A 1 -18.61 -2.68 -2.62
C GLU A 1 -18.07 -1.35 -2.09
N ALA A 2 -16.89 -1.31 -1.44
CA ALA A 2 -16.33 -0.07 -0.88
C ALA A 2 -16.22 1.07 -1.91
N CYS A 3 -15.71 0.81 -3.13
CA CYS A 3 -15.67 1.84 -4.18
C CYS A 3 -17.06 2.39 -4.53
N ARG A 4 -18.06 1.51 -4.71
CA ARG A 4 -19.44 1.93 -4.98
C ARG A 4 -20.01 2.82 -3.88
N LYS A 5 -19.72 2.47 -2.62
CA LYS A 5 -20.21 3.19 -1.43
C LYS A 5 -19.53 4.55 -1.25
N HIS A 6 -18.21 4.62 -1.43
CA HIS A 6 -17.41 5.80 -1.08
C HIS A 6 -17.06 6.70 -2.27
N ILE A 7 -17.09 6.19 -3.50
CA ILE A 7 -16.72 6.94 -4.72
C ILE A 7 -17.93 7.11 -5.64
N GLY A 8 -18.66 6.04 -5.94
CA GLY A 8 -19.83 6.05 -6.82
C GLY A 8 -19.80 4.95 -7.89
N PRO A 9 -20.55 5.09 -9.00
CA PRO A 9 -20.55 4.13 -10.11
C PRO A 9 -19.14 3.90 -10.70
N LYS A 10 -18.90 2.70 -11.27
CA LYS A 10 -17.62 2.37 -11.92
C LYS A 10 -17.39 3.29 -13.13
N ASP A 11 -16.12 3.61 -13.40
CA ASP A 11 -15.68 4.42 -14.55
C ASP A 11 -16.34 5.80 -14.65
N THR A 12 -16.83 6.32 -13.52
CA THR A 12 -17.44 7.65 -13.39
C THR A 12 -16.68 8.44 -12.34
N VAL A 13 -16.54 9.75 -12.56
CA VAL A 13 -15.95 10.67 -11.57
C VAL A 13 -16.99 10.94 -10.47
N SER A 14 -16.56 10.90 -9.21
CA SER A 14 -17.40 11.23 -8.06
C SER A 14 -17.89 12.67 -8.09
N ASP A 15 -18.99 12.96 -7.39
CA ASP A 15 -19.64 14.29 -7.39
C ASP A 15 -18.72 15.42 -6.93
N ASP A 16 -17.75 15.12 -6.06
CA ASP A 16 -16.72 16.05 -5.58
C ASP A 16 -15.55 16.26 -6.57
N GLY A 17 -15.52 15.51 -7.68
CA GLY A 17 -14.46 15.57 -8.69
C GLY A 17 -13.16 14.89 -8.29
N MET A 18 -13.10 14.20 -7.14
CA MET A 18 -11.84 13.77 -6.54
C MET A 18 -11.41 12.35 -6.92
N PHE A 19 -12.37 11.46 -7.17
CA PHE A 19 -12.09 10.04 -7.39
C PHE A 19 -12.85 9.49 -8.60
N SER A 20 -12.23 8.52 -9.26
CA SER A 20 -12.91 7.54 -10.11
C SER A 20 -12.29 6.18 -9.82
N TRP A 21 -12.99 5.10 -10.16
CA TRP A 21 -12.46 3.76 -9.94
C TRP A 21 -12.81 2.83 -11.09
N THR A 22 -11.91 1.87 -11.30
CA THR A 22 -12.10 0.79 -12.25
C THR A 22 -11.58 -0.52 -11.65
N GLU A 23 -11.98 -1.62 -12.25
CA GLU A 23 -11.45 -2.94 -11.92
C GLU A 23 -10.32 -3.23 -12.91
N VAL A 24 -9.22 -3.74 -12.37
CA VAL A 24 -8.04 -4.11 -13.14
C VAL A 24 -7.66 -5.54 -12.81
N GLU A 25 -6.86 -6.14 -13.68
CA GLU A 25 -6.29 -7.46 -13.48
C GLU A 25 -5.23 -7.45 -12.36
N CYS A 26 -4.43 -8.51 -12.28
CA CYS A 26 -3.34 -8.64 -11.32
C CYS A 26 -2.41 -7.41 -11.30
N LEU A 27 -2.28 -6.81 -10.11
CA LEU A 27 -1.35 -5.72 -9.81
C LEU A 27 -0.05 -6.21 -9.14
N GLY A 28 0.21 -7.52 -9.13
CA GLY A 28 1.48 -8.07 -8.63
C GLY A 28 1.68 -8.05 -7.11
N ALA A 29 0.67 -7.68 -6.32
CA ALA A 29 0.71 -7.69 -4.85
C ALA A 29 -0.07 -8.86 -4.23
N CYS A 30 0.02 -10.06 -4.84
CA CYS A 30 -0.85 -11.19 -4.54
C CYS A 30 -0.77 -11.67 -3.07
N VAL A 31 0.44 -11.71 -2.50
CA VAL A 31 0.63 -12.11 -1.09
C VAL A 31 0.09 -11.07 -0.12
N ASN A 32 -0.17 -9.85 -0.60
CA ASN A 32 -0.78 -8.73 0.11
C ASN A 32 -2.22 -8.45 -0.34
N ALA A 33 -2.90 -9.43 -0.94
CA ALA A 33 -4.33 -9.33 -1.16
C ALA A 33 -5.10 -9.24 0.18
N PRO A 34 -6.25 -8.53 0.22
CA PRO A 34 -6.81 -7.68 -0.83
C PRO A 34 -6.03 -6.36 -0.99
N MET A 35 -6.00 -5.79 -2.20
CA MET A 35 -5.23 -4.57 -2.47
C MET A 35 -5.89 -3.66 -3.51
N ALA A 36 -5.48 -2.39 -3.53
CA ALA A 36 -5.87 -1.40 -4.53
C ALA A 36 -4.68 -0.50 -4.87
N GLN A 37 -4.62 -0.05 -6.13
CA GLN A 37 -3.71 1.01 -6.54
C GLN A 37 -4.46 2.34 -6.63
N ILE A 38 -3.97 3.36 -5.93
CA ILE A 38 -4.45 4.75 -6.08
C ILE A 38 -3.30 5.57 -6.62
N ASN A 39 -3.46 6.10 -7.84
CA ASN A 39 -2.39 6.77 -8.58
C ASN A 39 -1.13 5.87 -8.67
N LYS A 40 -0.04 6.27 -8.01
CA LYS A 40 1.24 5.58 -7.99
C LYS A 40 1.46 4.79 -6.69
N TYR A 41 0.42 4.41 -5.96
CA TYR A 41 0.62 3.84 -4.63
C TYR A 41 -0.21 2.59 -4.44
N TYR A 42 0.43 1.55 -3.90
CA TYR A 42 -0.26 0.33 -3.52
C TYR A 42 -0.72 0.44 -2.08
N TYR A 43 -1.98 0.12 -1.84
CA TYR A 43 -2.57 -0.03 -0.52
C TYR A 43 -3.03 -1.48 -0.42
N GLU A 44 -2.45 -2.21 0.53
CA GLU A 44 -2.50 -3.66 0.55
C GLU A 44 -3.03 -4.19 1.90
N ASP A 45 -3.35 -5.48 1.99
CA ASP A 45 -3.98 -6.10 3.16
C ASP A 45 -5.28 -5.39 3.60
N LEU A 46 -6.06 -4.96 2.62
CA LEU A 46 -7.26 -4.15 2.81
C LEU A 46 -8.45 -4.95 3.33
N THR A 47 -9.20 -4.29 4.22
CA THR A 47 -10.58 -4.61 4.58
C THR A 47 -11.52 -3.54 3.99
N PRO A 48 -12.85 -3.78 3.90
CA PRO A 48 -13.79 -2.75 3.48
C PRO A 48 -13.69 -1.46 4.32
N GLU A 49 -13.47 -1.59 5.63
CA GLU A 49 -13.38 -0.47 6.58
C GLU A 49 -12.09 0.33 6.40
N SER A 50 -10.95 -0.35 6.32
CA SER A 50 -9.65 0.31 6.10
C SER A 50 -9.60 0.99 4.74
N PHE A 51 -10.08 0.34 3.68
CA PHE A 51 -10.10 0.97 2.36
C PHE A 51 -11.06 2.17 2.29
N GLY A 52 -12.23 2.09 2.93
CA GLY A 52 -13.13 3.24 3.08
C GLY A 52 -12.45 4.40 3.81
N SER A 53 -11.73 4.11 4.90
CA SER A 53 -10.96 5.12 5.65
C SER A 53 -9.89 5.79 4.78
N ILE A 54 -9.17 5.04 3.95
CA ILE A 54 -8.16 5.58 3.02
C ILE A 54 -8.79 6.57 2.05
N ILE A 55 -9.93 6.22 1.44
CA ILE A 55 -10.63 7.10 0.49
C ILE A 55 -11.03 8.41 1.17
N GLU A 56 -11.64 8.36 2.36
CA GLU A 56 -12.07 9.57 3.07
C GLU A 56 -10.90 10.45 3.52
N ARG A 57 -9.77 9.84 3.92
CA ARG A 57 -8.57 10.59 4.32
C ARG A 57 -7.90 11.27 3.12
N LEU A 58 -7.76 10.55 2.00
CA LEU A 58 -7.25 11.12 0.76
C LEU A 58 -8.16 12.24 0.24
N ARG A 59 -9.49 12.10 0.39
CA ARG A 59 -10.46 13.16 0.05
C ARG A 59 -10.20 14.46 0.81
N LYS A 60 -9.77 14.36 2.07
CA LYS A 60 -9.40 15.51 2.92
C LYS A 60 -8.01 16.06 2.63
N GLY A 61 -7.27 15.46 1.69
CA GLY A 61 -5.88 15.82 1.39
C GLY A 61 -4.88 15.34 2.45
N GLU A 62 -5.25 14.34 3.25
CA GLU A 62 -4.33 13.73 4.21
C GLU A 62 -3.38 12.75 3.51
N ASP A 63 -2.15 12.69 4.01
CA ASP A 63 -1.20 11.65 3.60
C ASP A 63 -1.56 10.30 4.24
N VAL A 64 -1.76 9.30 3.38
CA VAL A 64 -1.96 7.91 3.80
C VAL A 64 -0.72 7.10 3.39
N PRO A 65 -0.06 6.40 4.33
CA PRO A 65 1.12 5.63 3.99
C PRO A 65 0.75 4.46 3.07
N PRO A 66 1.44 4.29 1.93
CA PRO A 66 1.27 3.13 1.06
C PRO A 66 1.85 1.86 1.71
N GLY A 67 1.41 0.70 1.21
CA GLY A 67 1.79 -0.63 1.66
C GLY A 67 0.70 -1.36 2.45
N PRO A 68 1.07 -2.40 3.22
CA PRO A 68 0.15 -3.18 4.05
C PRO A 68 -0.52 -2.31 5.11
N GLN A 69 -1.84 -2.38 5.22
CA GLN A 69 -2.60 -1.61 6.20
C GLN A 69 -2.80 -2.35 7.53
N ASP A 70 -2.31 -3.59 7.64
CA ASP A 70 -2.35 -4.42 8.85
C ASP A 70 -1.06 -4.35 9.70
N GLY A 71 -0.08 -3.54 9.28
CA GLY A 71 1.16 -3.27 10.01
C GLY A 71 2.25 -4.33 9.82
N ARG A 72 2.06 -5.33 8.96
CA ARG A 72 3.12 -6.30 8.68
C ARG A 72 4.27 -5.70 7.85
N GLN A 73 5.45 -6.28 8.00
CA GLN A 73 6.65 -5.83 7.32
C GLN A 73 6.62 -6.19 5.82
N GLY A 74 6.20 -5.26 4.97
CA GLY A 74 6.16 -5.47 3.52
C GLY A 74 5.35 -6.70 3.14
N CYS A 75 5.99 -7.76 2.63
CA CYS A 75 5.35 -9.03 2.28
C CYS A 75 5.64 -10.18 3.27
N ALA A 76 6.21 -9.87 4.45
CA ALA A 76 6.50 -10.87 5.48
C ALA A 76 5.22 -11.61 5.94
N PRO A 77 5.36 -12.81 6.55
CA PRO A 77 4.23 -13.47 7.20
C PRO A 77 3.60 -12.54 8.25
N LYS A 78 2.27 -12.61 8.42
CA LYS A 78 1.54 -11.78 9.40
C LYS A 78 2.00 -12.03 10.84
N SER A 79 2.56 -13.21 11.13
CA SER A 79 3.19 -13.56 12.41
C SER A 79 4.60 -12.99 12.60
N GLY A 80 5.11 -12.24 11.64
CA GLY A 80 6.50 -11.79 11.58
C GLY A 80 7.40 -12.68 10.69
N PRO A 81 8.59 -12.18 10.31
CA PRO A 81 9.53 -12.90 9.47
C PRO A 81 10.03 -14.19 10.15
N ASN A 82 9.91 -15.31 9.46
CA ASN A 82 10.46 -16.62 9.86
C ASN A 82 11.77 -16.96 9.12
N THR A 83 12.15 -16.13 8.16
CA THR A 83 13.40 -16.16 7.40
C THR A 83 13.96 -14.74 7.35
N LEU A 84 15.22 -14.58 6.94
CA LEU A 84 15.89 -13.27 6.91
C LEU A 84 15.86 -12.54 8.27
N THR A 85 15.99 -13.31 9.35
CA THR A 85 15.92 -12.82 10.73
C THR A 85 17.27 -12.38 11.30
N ASP A 86 18.37 -12.82 10.69
CA ASP A 86 19.70 -12.51 11.16
C ASP A 86 20.11 -11.10 10.72
N SER A 87 20.22 -10.18 11.68
CA SER A 87 20.66 -8.81 11.43
C SER A 87 22.04 -8.70 10.76
N ALA A 88 22.93 -9.69 10.94
CA ALA A 88 24.27 -9.67 10.39
C ALA A 88 24.28 -9.77 8.85
N ILE A 89 23.25 -10.36 8.23
CA ILE A 89 23.15 -10.45 6.75
C ILE A 89 22.94 -9.08 6.10
N TYR A 90 22.55 -8.08 6.89
CA TYR A 90 22.31 -6.71 6.46
C TYR A 90 23.47 -5.76 6.77
N GLY A 91 24.53 -6.24 7.44
CA GLY A 91 25.65 -5.42 7.90
C GLY A 91 26.97 -5.75 7.19
N ALA A 92 27.25 -5.10 6.06
CA ALA A 92 28.59 -5.01 5.45
C ALA A 92 28.70 -3.90 4.40
N ASP A 93 27.58 -3.50 3.81
CA ASP A 93 27.44 -2.34 2.94
C ASP A 93 27.39 -1.05 3.80
N LYS A 94 28.34 -0.12 3.58
CA LYS A 94 28.28 1.25 4.11
C LYS A 94 27.77 2.24 3.05
N SER A 95 27.05 1.76 2.04
CA SER A 95 26.38 2.59 1.04
C SER A 95 25.07 3.17 1.58
N GLY A 96 24.47 2.55 2.61
CA GLY A 96 23.28 3.04 3.29
C GLY A 96 22.00 2.97 2.44
N PRO A 97 20.80 3.10 3.06
CA PRO A 97 20.59 4.02 4.18
C PRO A 97 20.23 3.33 5.52
N GLU A 98 20.14 4.19 6.53
CA GLU A 98 20.03 4.04 7.99
C GLU A 98 19.20 2.86 8.55
N SER A 99 19.40 2.62 9.86
CA SER A 99 18.68 1.67 10.71
C SER A 99 17.20 1.51 10.31
N GLY A 100 16.90 0.43 9.61
CA GLY A 100 15.58 0.15 9.05
C GLY A 100 15.73 -0.18 7.58
N TYR A 101 15.63 -1.47 7.25
CA TYR A 101 15.66 -1.97 5.89
C TYR A 101 14.78 -1.08 4.99
N ALA A 102 15.38 -0.38 4.02
CA ALA A 102 14.73 0.64 3.18
C ALA A 102 13.52 0.12 2.38
N GLY A 103 13.28 -1.19 2.35
CA GLY A 103 12.06 -1.77 1.79
C GLY A 103 10.85 -1.81 2.73
N THR A 104 11.05 -1.63 4.04
CA THR A 104 10.07 -2.11 5.05
C THR A 104 9.51 -1.06 5.99
N SER A 105 10.16 0.10 6.09
CA SER A 105 9.66 1.29 6.79
C SER A 105 9.62 2.54 5.91
N ASP A 106 10.22 2.51 4.73
CA ASP A 106 10.15 3.63 3.78
C ASP A 106 8.85 3.49 2.95
N PRO A 107 7.86 4.38 3.13
CA PRO A 107 6.66 4.38 2.30
C PRO A 107 6.99 4.53 0.79
N LYS A 108 8.17 5.03 0.43
CA LYS A 108 8.60 5.11 -0.97
C LYS A 108 8.91 3.76 -1.59
N SER A 109 9.16 2.70 -0.81
CA SER A 109 9.40 1.35 -1.35
C SER A 109 8.18 0.76 -2.06
N LYS A 110 6.99 1.31 -1.79
CA LYS A 110 5.71 0.93 -2.40
C LYS A 110 5.26 1.90 -3.50
N MET A 111 6.14 2.84 -3.90
CA MET A 111 5.99 3.56 -5.17
C MET A 111 6.42 2.65 -6.32
N PRO A 112 5.74 2.64 -7.48
CA PRO A 112 6.26 2.05 -8.70
C PRO A 112 7.57 2.76 -9.04
N GLY A 113 8.52 1.99 -9.59
CA GLY A 113 9.85 2.49 -9.93
C GLY A 113 9.80 3.71 -10.86
N PRO A 114 10.87 4.52 -10.92
CA PRO A 114 10.93 5.65 -11.84
C PRO A 114 10.83 5.13 -13.28
N TYR A 115 9.99 5.78 -14.08
CA TYR A 115 10.00 5.65 -15.54
C TYR A 115 11.26 6.30 -16.12
#